data_AF-A0A7G8BIA1-F1
#
_entry.id   AF-A0A7G8BIA1-F1
#
_cell.length_a   1.000
_cell.length_b   1.000
_cell.length_c   1.000
_cell.angle_alpha   90.00
_cell.angle_beta   90.00
_cell.angle_gamma   90.00
#
_symmetry.space_group_name_H-M   'P 1'
#
loop_
_entity.id
_entity.type
_entity.pdbx_description
1 polymer ?
#
loop_
_entity_poly.entity_id
_entity_poly.type
_entity_poly.pdbx_seq_one_letter_code
_entity_poly.pdbx_strand_id
1 'polypeptide(L)'
;MTNPEENETKGELQQHWIYVLGGSDLQSRASEWQQRKTAGGKLYALIEALPDERPDRRLTQVGNEDVLYVYARMWDGLEAVGESRKTPQELAFHLISEGLDTRHKELKIFASRSGNTLAGEGGSASYVERLYNCMKQDYPDITVYGYLGEVSPQGFDSHKTAGLVSGETPESLTRESWDNRKLRAKDNRVCFPPLPDGE
;
A
#
# COMPACT_ATOMS: atom_id res chain seq x y z
N MET A 1 -16.39 7.68 48.73
CA MET A 1 -16.77 8.20 47.39
C MET A 1 -15.52 8.14 46.55
N THR A 2 -15.37 7.08 45.75
CA THR A 2 -14.24 6.88 44.85
C THR A 2 -14.61 7.45 43.48
N ASN A 3 -13.76 8.35 42.96
CA ASN A 3 -13.85 8.90 41.61
C ASN A 3 -13.94 7.77 40.58
N PRO A 4 -14.85 7.84 39.59
CA PRO A 4 -14.75 7.01 38.41
C PRO A 4 -13.66 7.61 37.52
N GLU A 5 -12.48 7.01 37.55
CA GLU A 5 -11.41 7.31 36.60
C GLU A 5 -11.92 7.01 35.18
N GLU A 6 -11.92 8.09 34.39
CA GLU A 6 -11.54 8.13 32.98
C GLU A 6 -11.49 6.78 32.29
N ASN A 7 -12.63 6.40 31.71
CA ASN A 7 -12.67 5.42 30.65
C ASN A 7 -12.04 6.11 29.41
N GLU A 8 -10.71 6.18 29.38
CA GLU A 8 -9.96 6.52 28.17
C GLU A 8 -10.48 5.58 27.08
N THR A 9 -11.23 6.14 26.13
CA THR A 9 -11.52 5.50 24.86
C THR A 9 -10.19 5.09 24.27
N LYS A 10 -9.81 3.81 24.45
CA LYS A 10 -8.83 3.14 23.60
C LYS A 10 -9.26 3.45 22.18
N GLY A 11 -8.54 4.36 21.51
CA GLY A 11 -8.82 4.71 20.13
C GLY A 11 -8.99 3.41 19.34
N GLU A 12 -10.09 3.29 18.61
CA GLU A 12 -10.34 2.12 17.79
C GLU A 12 -9.11 1.84 16.94
N LEU A 13 -8.61 0.60 16.99
CA LEU A 13 -7.44 0.24 16.22
C LEU A 13 -7.75 0.44 14.74
N GLN A 14 -6.96 1.26 14.05
CA GLN A 14 -7.09 1.51 12.62
C GLN A 14 -7.06 0.18 11.84
N GLN A 15 -8.06 -0.07 10.99
CA GLN A 15 -8.10 -1.27 10.15
C GLN A 15 -7.20 -1.06 8.91
N HIS A 16 -6.49 -2.12 8.55
CA HIS A 16 -5.66 -2.16 7.35
C HIS A 16 -6.26 -3.16 6.37
N TRP A 17 -6.52 -2.72 5.14
CA TRP A 17 -7.06 -3.54 4.07
C TRP A 17 -5.97 -3.87 3.07
N ILE A 18 -5.87 -5.13 2.66
CA ILE A 18 -4.94 -5.59 1.62
C ILE A 18 -5.77 -5.95 0.39
N TYR A 19 -5.84 -5.03 -0.57
CA TYR A 19 -6.42 -5.24 -1.88
C TYR A 19 -5.41 -5.91 -2.80
N VAL A 20 -5.62 -7.19 -3.10
CA VAL A 20 -4.64 -8.02 -3.82
C VAL A 20 -4.90 -7.94 -5.32
N LEU A 21 -4.03 -7.25 -6.06
CA LEU A 21 -4.03 -7.22 -7.53
C LEU A 21 -3.07 -8.27 -8.09
N GLY A 22 -3.41 -9.54 -7.93
CA GLY A 22 -2.63 -10.64 -8.50
C GLY A 22 -3.22 -12.00 -8.16
N GLY A 23 -2.63 -13.04 -8.74
CA GLY A 23 -3.13 -14.41 -8.67
C GLY A 23 -2.66 -15.13 -7.41
N SER A 24 -2.74 -16.46 -7.47
CA SER A 24 -2.67 -17.34 -6.30
C SER A 24 -1.41 -17.15 -5.43
N ASP A 25 -0.26 -16.84 -6.03
CA ASP A 25 0.98 -16.58 -5.28
C ASP A 25 0.88 -15.32 -4.41
N LEU A 26 0.46 -14.19 -5.00
CA LEU A 26 0.28 -12.93 -4.27
C LEU A 26 -0.83 -13.05 -3.23
N GLN A 27 -1.92 -13.77 -3.53
CA GLN A 27 -3.00 -14.04 -2.58
C GLN A 27 -2.54 -14.87 -1.38
N SER A 28 -1.73 -15.91 -1.62
CA SER A 28 -1.15 -16.74 -0.55
C SER A 28 -0.26 -15.90 0.37
N ARG A 29 0.62 -15.07 -0.22
CA ARG A 29 1.50 -14.16 0.53
C ARG A 29 0.74 -13.06 1.28
N ALA A 30 -0.37 -12.57 0.71
CA ALA A 30 -1.26 -11.62 1.37
C ALA A 30 -1.93 -12.26 2.59
N SER A 31 -2.37 -13.52 2.47
CA SER A 31 -2.97 -14.29 3.57
C SER A 31 -1.99 -14.51 4.72
N GLU A 32 -0.75 -14.89 4.42
CA GLU A 32 0.31 -14.98 5.43
C GLU A 32 0.59 -13.62 6.08
N TRP A 33 0.61 -12.55 5.29
CA TRP A 33 0.78 -11.18 5.80
C TRP A 33 -0.35 -10.81 6.77
N GLN A 34 -1.60 -11.02 6.38
CA GLN A 34 -2.78 -10.77 7.21
C GLN A 34 -2.67 -11.54 8.53
N GLN A 35 -2.55 -12.88 8.46
CA GLN A 35 -2.51 -13.75 9.64
C GLN A 35 -1.44 -13.33 10.64
N ARG A 36 -0.22 -13.05 10.17
CA ARG A 36 0.87 -12.65 11.04
C ARG A 36 0.64 -11.28 11.69
N LYS A 37 0.06 -10.31 10.98
CA LYS A 37 -0.23 -8.98 11.56
C LYS A 37 -1.36 -9.05 12.56
N THR A 38 -2.39 -9.85 12.27
CA THR A 38 -3.50 -10.12 13.19
C THR A 38 -3.02 -10.83 14.45
N ALA A 39 -2.15 -11.83 14.33
CA ALA A 39 -1.50 -12.46 15.49
C ALA A 39 -0.66 -11.46 16.31
N GLY A 40 -0.08 -10.46 15.66
CA GLY A 40 0.62 -9.34 16.29
C GLY A 40 -0.28 -8.22 16.83
N GLY A 41 -1.61 -8.43 16.92
CA GLY A 41 -2.56 -7.48 17.51
C GLY A 41 -3.01 -6.33 16.60
N LYS A 42 -2.72 -6.38 15.29
CA LYS A 42 -3.17 -5.37 14.31
C LYS A 42 -4.34 -5.87 13.49
N LEU A 43 -5.28 -4.99 13.18
CA LEU A 43 -6.42 -5.34 12.35
C LEU A 43 -6.02 -5.32 10.87
N TYR A 44 -5.92 -6.51 10.26
CA TYR A 44 -5.65 -6.69 8.84
C TYR A 44 -6.73 -7.59 8.22
N ALA A 45 -7.23 -7.20 7.06
CA ALA A 45 -8.22 -7.94 6.28
C ALA A 45 -7.84 -7.94 4.79
N LEU A 46 -8.19 -9.00 4.08
CA LEU A 46 -7.97 -9.12 2.65
C LEU A 46 -9.20 -8.69 1.87
N ILE A 47 -8.95 -8.09 0.72
CA ILE A 47 -9.93 -7.92 -0.33
C ILE A 47 -9.29 -8.49 -1.59
N GLU A 48 -9.83 -9.61 -2.07
CA GLU A 48 -9.36 -10.21 -3.31
C GLU A 48 -9.89 -9.43 -4.50
N ALA A 49 -9.01 -8.96 -5.39
CA ALA A 49 -9.45 -8.47 -6.67
C ALA A 49 -9.83 -9.67 -7.54
N LEU A 50 -11.05 -9.67 -8.08
CA LEU A 50 -11.41 -10.65 -9.08
C LEU A 50 -10.76 -10.26 -10.42
N PRO A 51 -10.18 -11.22 -11.16
CA PRO A 51 -9.67 -10.95 -12.50
C PRO A 51 -10.81 -10.52 -13.44
N ASP A 52 -10.76 -9.26 -13.89
CA ASP A 52 -11.45 -8.62 -15.01
C ASP A 52 -12.96 -8.88 -15.28
N GLU A 53 -13.75 -9.36 -14.31
CA GLU A 53 -15.22 -9.38 -14.46
C GLU A 53 -15.97 -8.70 -13.30
N ARG A 54 -16.53 -7.54 -13.65
CA ARG A 54 -17.44 -6.63 -12.93
C ARG A 54 -16.88 -6.03 -11.62
N PRO A 55 -16.80 -4.69 -11.55
CA PRO A 55 -16.58 -4.01 -10.28
C PRO A 55 -17.73 -4.35 -9.33
N ASP A 56 -17.41 -4.97 -8.20
CA ASP A 56 -18.39 -5.34 -7.17
C ASP A 56 -18.32 -4.38 -5.97
N ARG A 57 -17.79 -3.17 -6.22
CA ARG A 57 -17.66 -2.10 -5.23
C ARG A 57 -17.03 -2.56 -3.91
N ARG A 58 -16.06 -3.47 -3.97
CA ARG A 58 -15.46 -4.16 -2.82
C ARG A 58 -14.76 -3.21 -1.84
N LEU A 59 -14.31 -2.05 -2.29
CA LEU A 59 -13.67 -1.03 -1.45
C LEU A 59 -14.68 -0.20 -0.64
N THR A 60 -15.99 -0.33 -0.87
CA THR A 60 -17.00 0.37 -0.06
C THR A 60 -17.00 -0.05 1.42
N GLN A 61 -16.40 -1.20 1.74
CA GLN A 61 -16.20 -1.68 3.11
C GLN A 61 -15.02 -1.01 3.85
N VAL A 62 -14.16 -0.29 3.13
CA VAL A 62 -13.00 0.39 3.71
C VAL A 62 -13.49 1.67 4.40
N GLY A 63 -13.22 1.77 5.70
CA GLY A 63 -13.59 2.92 6.51
C GLY A 63 -12.76 4.16 6.20
N ASN A 64 -13.26 5.32 6.62
CA ASN A 64 -12.64 6.62 6.30
C ASN A 64 -11.22 6.75 6.87
N GLU A 65 -11.02 6.25 8.09
CA GLU A 65 -9.73 6.27 8.77
C GLU A 65 -8.87 5.04 8.44
N ASP A 66 -9.35 4.11 7.60
CA ASP A 66 -8.62 2.89 7.30
C ASP A 66 -7.49 3.12 6.30
N VAL A 67 -6.52 2.21 6.30
CA VAL A 67 -5.44 2.23 5.32
C VAL A 67 -5.68 1.17 4.26
N LEU A 68 -5.73 1.58 3.00
CA LEU A 68 -5.81 0.68 1.87
C LEU A 68 -4.41 0.38 1.32
N TYR A 69 -3.98 -0.88 1.39
CA TYR A 69 -2.81 -1.39 0.68
C TYR A 69 -3.24 -2.03 -0.63
N VAL A 70 -2.75 -1.53 -1.75
CA VAL A 70 -2.79 -2.26 -3.02
C VAL A 70 -1.55 -3.13 -3.08
N TYR A 71 -1.73 -4.44 -2.93
CA TYR A 71 -0.64 -5.42 -2.97
C TYR A 71 -0.56 -6.03 -4.37
N ALA A 72 0.54 -5.78 -5.06
CA ALA A 72 0.68 -6.12 -6.46
C ALA A 72 2.15 -6.40 -6.83
N ARG A 73 2.34 -7.09 -7.95
CA ARG A 73 3.63 -7.12 -8.66
C ARG A 73 3.78 -5.88 -9.52
N MET A 74 4.97 -5.29 -9.55
CA MET A 74 5.32 -4.25 -10.53
C MET A 74 5.93 -4.89 -11.79
N TRP A 75 5.60 -4.33 -12.94
CA TRP A 75 6.18 -4.65 -14.24
C TRP A 75 6.96 -3.44 -14.73
N ASP A 76 8.22 -3.30 -14.28
CA ASP A 76 9.03 -2.09 -14.52
C ASP A 76 9.13 -1.70 -16.00
N GLY A 77 9.31 -2.67 -16.90
CA GLY A 77 9.39 -2.41 -18.35
C GLY A 77 8.07 -2.00 -19.01
N LEU A 78 6.95 -2.14 -18.31
CA LEU A 78 5.60 -1.73 -18.75
C LEU A 78 5.01 -0.63 -17.87
N GLU A 79 5.74 -0.23 -16.83
CA GLU A 79 5.34 0.77 -15.85
C GLU A 79 3.93 0.55 -15.27
N ALA A 80 3.63 -0.71 -14.96
CA ALA A 80 2.30 -1.18 -14.62
C ALA A 80 2.30 -2.13 -13.42
N VAL A 81 1.16 -2.26 -12.73
CA VAL A 81 1.01 -3.16 -11.58
C VAL A 81 -0.04 -4.25 -11.79
N GLY A 82 0.15 -5.35 -11.08
CA GLY A 82 -0.76 -6.48 -11.00
C GLY A 82 -0.75 -7.37 -12.24
N GLU A 83 -1.53 -8.44 -12.22
CA GLU A 83 -1.58 -9.41 -13.33
C GLU A 83 -2.14 -8.83 -14.61
N SER A 84 -3.18 -7.99 -14.51
CA SER A 84 -3.76 -7.28 -15.65
C SER A 84 -2.91 -6.07 -16.08
N ARG A 85 -1.70 -5.87 -15.51
CA ARG A 85 -0.74 -4.83 -15.90
C ARG A 85 -1.37 -3.44 -16.01
N LYS A 86 -2.01 -2.98 -14.92
CA LYS A 86 -2.65 -1.66 -14.89
C LYS A 86 -1.61 -0.55 -14.80
N THR A 87 -1.60 0.34 -15.79
CA THR A 87 -0.92 1.65 -15.73
C THR A 87 -1.47 2.49 -14.57
N PRO A 88 -0.84 3.62 -14.18
CA PRO A 88 -1.37 4.46 -13.10
C PRO A 88 -2.81 4.92 -13.33
N GLN A 89 -3.15 5.32 -14.56
CA GLN A 89 -4.50 5.77 -14.90
C GLN A 89 -5.53 4.62 -14.84
N GLU A 90 -5.17 3.44 -15.36
CA GLU A 90 -6.04 2.27 -15.30
C GLU A 90 -6.23 1.78 -13.86
N LEU A 91 -5.20 1.88 -13.03
CA LEU A 91 -5.31 1.56 -11.61
C LEU A 91 -6.26 2.54 -10.90
N ALA A 92 -6.11 3.85 -11.13
CA ALA A 92 -7.03 4.85 -10.58
C ALA A 92 -8.48 4.53 -10.96
N PHE A 93 -8.76 4.35 -12.26
CA PHE A 93 -10.10 3.99 -12.74
C PHE A 93 -10.62 2.69 -12.11
N HIS A 94 -9.75 1.68 -12.00
CA HIS A 94 -10.09 0.40 -11.38
C HIS A 94 -10.49 0.57 -9.91
N LEU A 95 -9.69 1.26 -9.11
CA LEU A 95 -9.99 1.50 -7.68
C LEU A 95 -11.31 2.27 -7.51
N ILE A 96 -11.56 3.28 -8.35
CA ILE A 96 -12.82 4.03 -8.34
C ILE A 96 -14.00 3.12 -8.67
N SER A 97 -13.86 2.27 -9.69
CA SER A 97 -14.89 1.30 -10.06
C SER A 97 -15.17 0.30 -8.94
N GLU A 98 -14.13 -0.05 -8.17
CA GLU A 98 -14.21 -0.90 -6.99
C GLU A 98 -14.74 -0.17 -5.75
N GLY A 99 -15.14 1.10 -5.86
CA GLY A 99 -15.80 1.83 -4.78
C GLY A 99 -14.88 2.66 -3.91
N LEU A 100 -13.64 2.92 -4.35
CA LEU A 100 -12.83 3.98 -3.77
C LEU A 100 -13.55 5.32 -3.96
N ASP A 101 -13.69 6.08 -2.89
CA ASP A 101 -14.36 7.38 -2.84
C ASP A 101 -13.58 8.37 -1.95
N THR A 102 -14.06 9.61 -1.84
CA THR A 102 -13.39 10.71 -1.11
C THR A 102 -13.23 10.48 0.40
N ARG A 103 -13.84 9.44 0.94
CA ARG A 103 -13.67 9.04 2.34
C ARG A 103 -12.32 8.38 2.58
N HIS A 104 -11.70 7.81 1.54
CA HIS A 104 -10.41 7.14 1.64
C HIS A 104 -9.27 8.15 1.76
N LYS A 105 -8.56 8.12 2.89
CA LYS A 105 -7.48 9.09 3.16
C LYS A 105 -6.07 8.55 2.90
N GLU A 106 -5.85 7.24 3.01
CA GLU A 106 -4.53 6.64 2.78
C GLU A 106 -4.57 5.47 1.80
N LEU A 107 -3.81 5.61 0.70
CA LEU A 107 -3.57 4.58 -0.31
C LEU A 107 -2.08 4.22 -0.37
N LYS A 108 -1.74 2.94 -0.22
CA LYS A 108 -0.35 2.44 -0.23
C LYS A 108 -0.16 1.41 -1.32
N ILE A 109 0.58 1.77 -2.38
CA ILE A 109 0.93 0.87 -3.48
C ILE A 109 2.12 0.01 -3.06
N PHE A 110 1.84 -1.09 -2.36
CA PHE A 110 2.82 -2.04 -1.85
C PHE A 110 3.30 -2.97 -2.97
N ALA A 111 4.00 -2.39 -3.95
CA ALA A 111 4.64 -3.08 -5.06
C ALA A 111 6.09 -2.63 -5.14
N SER A 112 6.99 -3.55 -5.51
CA SER A 112 8.41 -3.26 -5.67
C SER A 112 8.60 -2.07 -6.63
N ARG A 113 9.45 -1.12 -6.23
CA ARG A 113 9.87 0.04 -7.04
C ARG A 113 8.75 0.99 -7.44
N SER A 114 7.56 0.90 -6.85
CA SER A 114 6.45 1.82 -7.15
C SER A 114 6.77 3.28 -6.84
N GLY A 115 7.74 3.53 -5.94
CA GLY A 115 8.27 4.85 -5.61
C GLY A 115 9.56 5.23 -6.33
N ASN A 116 10.16 4.33 -7.14
CA ASN A 116 11.36 4.68 -7.90
C ASN A 116 10.99 5.63 -9.06
N THR A 117 11.84 6.63 -9.32
CA THR A 117 11.78 7.38 -10.58
C THR A 117 12.22 6.46 -11.72
N LEU A 118 11.54 6.54 -12.86
CA LEU A 118 11.85 5.69 -14.01
C LEU A 118 12.99 6.37 -14.80
N ALA A 119 14.06 5.65 -15.12
CA ALA A 119 15.19 6.25 -15.82
C ALA A 119 14.87 6.40 -17.32
N GLY A 120 14.53 7.63 -17.73
CA GLY A 120 14.35 8.08 -19.11
C GLY A 120 14.47 9.61 -19.12
N GLU A 121 15.24 10.14 -20.07
CA GLU A 121 15.83 11.48 -20.11
C GLU A 121 14.93 12.63 -19.60
N GLY A 122 15.27 13.20 -18.43
CA GLY A 122 14.65 14.42 -17.91
C GLY A 122 13.50 14.19 -16.94
N GLY A 123 13.82 13.75 -15.71
CA GLY A 123 12.92 13.84 -14.56
C GLY A 123 11.59 13.11 -14.74
N SER A 124 11.61 11.79 -14.94
CA SER A 124 10.36 11.05 -15.03
C SER A 124 9.77 10.78 -13.65
N ALA A 125 8.47 11.09 -13.51
CA ALA A 125 7.68 10.86 -12.32
C ALA A 125 7.60 9.36 -11.98
N SER A 126 7.62 9.03 -10.69
CA SER A 126 7.45 7.64 -10.24
C SER A 126 6.06 7.08 -10.56
N TYR A 127 5.87 5.75 -10.52
CA TYR A 127 4.53 5.16 -10.72
C TYR A 127 3.51 5.77 -9.75
N VAL A 128 3.87 5.87 -8.47
CA VAL A 128 2.98 6.42 -7.43
C VAL A 128 2.69 7.91 -7.66
N GLU A 129 3.65 8.69 -8.15
CA GLU A 129 3.44 10.12 -8.46
C GLU A 129 2.42 10.31 -9.57
N ARG A 130 2.52 9.51 -10.63
CA ARG A 130 1.58 9.55 -11.75
C ARG A 130 0.20 9.09 -11.31
N LEU A 131 0.11 8.06 -10.46
CA LEU A 131 -1.16 7.63 -9.87
C LEU A 131 -1.80 8.75 -9.05
N TYR A 132 -1.02 9.39 -8.18
CA TYR A 132 -1.48 10.55 -7.41
C TYR A 132 -1.99 11.67 -8.33
N ASN A 133 -1.25 12.00 -9.38
CA ASN A 133 -1.67 13.03 -10.35
C ASN A 133 -2.98 12.67 -11.08
N CYS A 134 -3.26 11.38 -11.29
CA CYS A 134 -4.55 10.93 -11.83
C CYS A 134 -5.72 11.06 -10.84
N MET A 135 -5.44 11.10 -9.52
CA MET A 135 -6.48 11.03 -8.48
C MET A 135 -6.72 12.37 -7.76
N LYS A 136 -5.68 13.21 -7.60
CA LYS A 136 -5.69 14.35 -6.67
C LYS A 136 -6.81 15.38 -6.88
N GLN A 137 -7.35 15.51 -8.09
CA GLN A 137 -8.44 16.46 -8.37
C GLN A 137 -9.79 15.97 -7.83
N ASP A 138 -10.07 14.67 -7.99
CA ASP A 138 -11.32 14.06 -7.50
C ASP A 138 -11.21 13.58 -6.05
N TYR A 139 -9.97 13.42 -5.56
CA TYR A 139 -9.62 12.92 -4.23
C TYR A 139 -8.60 13.86 -3.56
N PRO A 140 -8.98 15.11 -3.23
CA PRO A 140 -8.04 16.10 -2.72
C PRO A 140 -7.41 15.70 -1.38
N ASP A 141 -8.13 14.93 -0.56
CA ASP A 141 -7.69 14.52 0.77
C ASP A 141 -6.82 13.25 0.78
N ILE A 142 -6.58 12.63 -0.39
CA ILE A 142 -5.89 11.33 -0.44
C ILE A 142 -4.38 11.50 -0.32
N THR A 143 -3.79 10.74 0.59
CA THR A 143 -2.34 10.52 0.62
C THR A 143 -2.02 9.23 -0.11
N VAL A 144 -1.11 9.30 -1.09
CA VAL A 144 -0.68 8.12 -1.86
C VAL A 144 0.79 7.82 -1.57
N TYR A 145 1.08 6.56 -1.24
CA TYR A 145 2.43 6.08 -0.96
C TYR A 145 2.89 5.02 -1.95
N GLY A 146 4.16 5.07 -2.29
CA GLY A 146 4.89 4.03 -3.02
C GLY A 146 6.16 3.65 -2.27
N TYR A 147 6.88 2.63 -2.75
CA TYR A 147 8.06 2.11 -2.06
C TYR A 147 9.28 2.04 -2.97
N LEU A 148 10.44 2.36 -2.41
CA LEU A 148 11.71 2.24 -3.08
C LEU A 148 12.20 0.79 -3.06
N GLY A 149 12.85 0.35 -4.14
CA GLY A 149 13.45 -0.99 -4.24
C GLY A 149 12.43 -2.14 -4.15
N GLU A 150 12.92 -3.36 -3.94
CA GLU A 150 12.05 -4.51 -3.71
C GLU A 150 11.36 -4.41 -2.35
N VAL A 151 10.09 -4.85 -2.29
CA VAL A 151 9.29 -4.87 -1.06
C VAL A 151 9.03 -6.29 -0.58
N SER A 152 8.91 -6.45 0.73
CA SER A 152 8.41 -7.67 1.34
C SER A 152 7.45 -7.33 2.46
N PRO A 153 6.29 -8.01 2.56
CA PRO A 153 5.43 -7.86 3.73
C PRO A 153 6.14 -8.34 5.01
N GLN A 154 7.24 -9.10 4.86
CA GLN A 154 8.07 -9.65 5.92
C GLN A 154 9.28 -8.78 6.25
N GLY A 155 9.80 -8.97 7.45
CA GLY A 155 10.90 -8.23 8.04
C GLY A 155 11.03 -8.58 9.52
N PHE A 156 12.03 -8.01 10.17
CA PHE A 156 12.28 -8.25 11.60
C PHE A 156 11.25 -7.54 12.49
N ASP A 157 11.00 -8.08 13.68
CA ASP A 157 10.02 -7.58 14.67
C ASP A 157 8.64 -7.25 14.09
N SER A 158 8.17 -8.10 13.18
CA SER A 158 6.89 -7.87 12.49
C SER A 158 6.84 -6.55 11.70
N HIS A 159 7.98 -5.97 11.29
CA HIS A 159 8.00 -4.87 10.33
C HIS A 159 7.89 -5.38 8.89
N LYS A 160 7.41 -4.49 8.00
CA LYS A 160 7.48 -4.70 6.55
C LYS A 160 8.81 -4.17 6.05
N THR A 161 9.31 -4.76 4.97
CA THR A 161 10.59 -4.37 4.37
C THR A 161 10.38 -3.66 3.04
N ALA A 162 11.16 -2.62 2.78
CA ALA A 162 11.35 -2.01 1.46
C ALA A 162 12.80 -1.53 1.30
N GLY A 163 13.21 -1.20 0.08
CA GLY A 163 14.58 -0.80 -0.24
C GLY A 163 15.54 -1.98 -0.47
N LEU A 164 15.01 -3.20 -0.63
CA LEU A 164 15.79 -4.37 -0.97
C LEU A 164 16.31 -4.25 -2.41
N VAL A 165 17.46 -4.86 -2.69
CA VAL A 165 17.95 -4.98 -4.08
C VAL A 165 17.22 -6.10 -4.81
N SER A 166 17.28 -6.10 -6.14
CA SER A 166 16.59 -7.11 -6.97
C SER A 166 16.97 -8.53 -6.56
N GLY A 167 15.96 -9.35 -6.22
CA GLY A 167 16.14 -10.74 -5.82
C GLY A 167 16.58 -10.97 -4.36
N GLU A 168 16.83 -9.90 -3.61
CA GLU A 168 17.10 -9.98 -2.18
C GLU A 168 15.81 -10.21 -1.39
N THR A 169 15.92 -10.94 -0.29
CA THR A 169 14.79 -11.22 0.61
C THR A 169 15.16 -10.86 2.05
N PRO A 170 14.19 -10.53 2.92
CA PRO A 170 14.49 -10.29 4.33
C PRO A 170 15.22 -11.46 5.01
N GLU A 171 14.95 -12.70 4.58
CA GLU A 171 15.52 -13.93 5.12
C GLU A 171 17.02 -14.08 4.78
N SER A 172 17.46 -13.45 3.68
CA SER A 172 18.89 -13.39 3.31
C SER A 172 19.71 -12.37 4.11
N LEU A 173 19.07 -11.59 5.00
CA LEU A 173 19.73 -10.52 5.76
C LEU A 173 19.87 -10.86 7.24
N THR A 174 20.93 -10.32 7.86
CA THR A 174 20.98 -10.21 9.33
C THR A 174 20.12 -9.04 9.80
N ARG A 175 19.64 -9.11 11.05
CA ARG A 175 18.93 -8.00 11.68
C ARG A 175 19.73 -6.69 11.64
N GLU A 176 21.01 -6.77 11.99
CA GLU A 176 21.92 -5.62 12.01
C GLU A 176 22.06 -5.00 10.61
N SER A 177 22.22 -5.80 9.56
CA SER A 177 22.28 -5.30 8.18
C SER A 177 20.98 -4.59 7.77
N TRP A 178 19.84 -5.17 8.14
CA TRP A 178 18.52 -4.63 7.83
C TRP A 178 18.26 -3.28 8.51
N ASP A 179 18.61 -3.13 9.80
CA ASP A 179 18.50 -1.86 10.52
C ASP A 179 19.50 -0.82 9.99
N ASN A 180 20.76 -1.19 9.75
CA ASN A 180 21.80 -0.28 9.24
C ASN A 180 21.44 0.31 7.86
N ARG A 181 20.82 -0.50 7.01
CA ARG A 181 20.31 -0.09 5.69
C ARG A 181 18.94 0.60 5.77
N LYS A 182 18.35 0.74 6.96
CA LYS A 182 17.03 1.34 7.22
C LYS A 182 15.91 0.70 6.39
N LEU A 183 15.91 -0.61 6.24
CA LEU A 183 15.02 -1.29 5.30
C LEU A 183 13.56 -1.42 5.78
N ARG A 184 13.13 -0.66 6.79
CA ARG A 184 11.71 -0.62 7.16
C ARG A 184 10.95 0.02 6.02
N ALA A 185 9.79 -0.54 5.70
CA ALA A 185 8.94 0.00 4.64
C ALA A 185 8.57 1.48 4.86
N LYS A 186 8.46 1.94 6.12
CA LYS A 186 8.19 3.35 6.44
C LYS A 186 9.35 4.29 6.14
N ASP A 187 10.58 3.78 6.12
CA ASP A 187 11.81 4.55 5.92
C ASP A 187 12.16 4.63 4.42
N ASN A 188 11.64 3.69 3.63
CA ASN A 188 11.82 3.60 2.17
C ASN A 188 10.49 3.80 1.40
N ARG A 189 9.59 4.65 1.91
CA ARG A 189 8.37 5.04 1.20
C ARG A 189 8.49 6.45 0.62
N VAL A 190 7.95 6.62 -0.57
CA VAL A 190 7.69 7.94 -1.17
C VAL A 190 6.24 8.30 -0.86
N CYS A 191 5.98 9.56 -0.52
CA CYS A 191 4.68 10.06 -0.09
C CYS A 191 4.27 11.26 -0.95
N PHE A 192 3.06 11.20 -1.49
CA PHE A 192 2.38 12.32 -2.13
C PHE A 192 1.21 12.72 -1.20
N PRO A 193 1.33 13.86 -0.50
CA PRO A 193 0.35 14.30 0.48
C PRO A 193 -0.94 14.77 -0.20
N PRO A 194 -2.01 15.03 0.58
CA PRO A 194 -3.22 15.69 0.10
C PRO A 194 -2.92 17.04 -0.56
N LEU A 195 -3.85 17.52 -1.39
CA LEU A 195 -3.81 18.89 -1.87
C LEU A 195 -3.91 19.86 -0.67
N PRO A 196 -3.23 21.01 -0.71
CA PRO A 196 -3.43 22.06 0.28
C PRO A 196 -4.89 22.54 0.28
N ASP A 197 -5.40 22.95 1.44
CA ASP A 197 -6.73 23.56 1.52
C ASP A 197 -6.81 24.78 0.59
N GLY A 198 -7.66 24.72 -0.45
CA GLY A 198 -7.97 25.85 -1.34
C GLY A 198 -7.39 25.80 -2.77
N GLU A 199 -6.85 24.66 -3.22
CA GLU A 199 -6.52 24.39 -4.64
C GLU A 199 -7.64 23.66 -5.39
#